data_AF-A0A1F2WGW8-F1
#
_entry.id   AF-A0A1F2WGW8-F1
#
_cell.length_a   1.000
_cell.length_b   1.000
_cell.length_c   1.000
_cell.angle_alpha   90.00
_cell.angle_beta   90.00
_cell.angle_gamma   90.00
#
_symmetry.space_group_name_H-M   'P 1'
#
loop_
_entity.id
_entity.type
_entity.pdbx_description
1 polymer ?
#
loop_
_entity_poly.entity_id
_entity_poly.type
_entity_poly.pdbx_seq_one_letter_code
_entity_poly.pdbx_strand_id
1 'polypeptide(L)'
;MEGTQYPVQGSQLDYYVGQRVNTDFMTDPGMAILLSIITCGIYGLYLIYKIVQRRDEHFKRMAGVADAAIAQLRVKAQGREDLIAPELQQLEQARMQMQTMAAERGAAIWLLICIFTGVGQFILWYLLMQDYRQHEGVEFQFFTLMSSALAKLGLSGEAGQAVPVIPEREFITYLLLSIVTCCIFAYYWLYVMVKDFNDHFTAQVPWEDFLVTALR
;
A
#
# COMPACT_ATOMS: atom_id res chain seq x y z
N MET A 1 -12.79 -23.28 8.36
CA MET A 1 -13.08 -21.83 8.41
C MET A 1 -12.93 -21.42 9.86
N GLU A 2 -11.69 -21.17 10.29
CA GLU A 2 -11.43 -20.63 11.62
C GLU A 2 -11.73 -19.13 11.56
N GLY A 3 -12.79 -18.72 12.26
CA GLY A 3 -13.09 -17.31 12.46
C GLY A 3 -11.99 -16.71 13.32
N THR A 4 -11.18 -15.85 12.73
CA THR A 4 -10.22 -15.01 13.44
C THR A 4 -10.96 -14.20 14.50
N GLN A 5 -10.76 -14.56 15.77
CA GLN A 5 -11.25 -13.78 16.91
C GLN A 5 -10.53 -12.43 16.94
N TYR A 6 -11.29 -11.35 16.79
CA TYR A 6 -10.80 -9.98 16.84
C TYR A 6 -10.50 -9.55 18.29
N PRO A 7 -9.49 -8.70 18.54
CA PRO A 7 -9.17 -8.24 19.89
C PRO A 7 -10.29 -7.38 20.49
N VAL A 8 -10.33 -7.41 21.83
CA VAL A 8 -11.49 -7.16 22.70
C VAL A 8 -11.93 -5.68 22.82
N GLN A 9 -11.33 -4.73 22.11
CA GLN A 9 -11.73 -3.30 22.13
C GLN A 9 -11.49 -2.63 20.76
N GLY A 10 -12.57 -2.29 20.04
CA GLY A 10 -12.54 -1.55 18.77
C GLY A 10 -13.36 -2.21 17.66
N SER A 11 -13.75 -1.45 16.64
CA SER A 11 -14.38 -1.99 15.43
C SER A 11 -13.34 -2.73 14.55
N GLN A 12 -13.79 -3.54 13.58
CA GLN A 12 -12.85 -4.18 12.63
C GLN A 12 -12.00 -3.16 11.87
N LEU A 13 -12.55 -1.98 11.58
CA LEU A 13 -11.82 -0.89 10.95
C LEU A 13 -10.70 -0.38 11.86
N ASP A 14 -10.98 -0.16 13.15
CA ASP A 14 -9.95 0.24 14.14
C ASP A 14 -8.82 -0.81 14.19
N TYR A 15 -9.16 -2.10 14.14
CA TYR A 15 -8.17 -3.17 14.11
C TYR A 15 -7.25 -3.08 12.90
N TYR A 16 -7.79 -3.04 11.67
CA TYR A 16 -6.97 -3.01 10.47
C TYR A 16 -6.16 -1.73 10.31
N VAL A 17 -6.72 -0.56 10.68
CA VAL A 17 -5.97 0.70 10.69
C VAL A 17 -4.85 0.65 11.74
N GLY A 18 -5.14 0.12 12.94
CA GLY A 18 -4.14 -0.06 14.00
C GLY A 18 -2.97 -0.96 13.59
N GLN A 19 -3.17 -1.93 12.69
CA GLN A 19 -2.10 -2.82 12.22
C GLN A 19 -1.04 -2.12 11.35
N ARG A 20 -1.26 -0.87 10.90
CA ARG A 20 -0.28 -0.14 10.08
C ARG A 20 1.11 -0.05 10.72
N VAL A 21 1.16 0.02 12.05
CA VAL A 21 2.43 0.06 12.82
C VAL A 21 3.28 -1.20 12.64
N ASN A 22 2.65 -2.33 12.28
CA ASN A 22 3.31 -3.61 12.08
C ASN A 22 3.55 -3.93 10.61
N THR A 23 2.67 -3.48 9.71
CA THR A 23 2.71 -3.83 8.28
C THR A 23 3.49 -2.82 7.44
N ASP A 24 3.46 -1.54 7.82
CA ASP A 24 3.97 -0.46 6.97
C ASP A 24 5.42 -0.15 7.35
N PHE A 25 6.29 -1.17 7.24
CA PHE A 25 7.71 -1.05 7.57
C PHE A 25 8.35 0.12 6.81
N MET A 26 8.90 1.07 7.57
CA MET A 26 9.67 2.20 7.06
C MET A 26 11.12 2.11 7.51
N THR A 27 12.03 2.56 6.65
CA THR A 27 13.44 2.75 6.96
C THR A 27 13.94 4.01 6.25
N ASP A 28 14.95 4.67 6.82
CA ASP A 28 15.55 5.84 6.17
C ASP A 28 16.24 5.41 4.85
N PRO A 29 15.86 5.98 3.69
CA PRO A 29 16.41 5.57 2.41
C PRO A 29 17.94 5.74 2.33
N GLY A 30 18.48 6.84 2.88
CA GLY A 30 19.91 7.13 2.85
C GLY A 30 20.71 6.12 3.68
N MET A 31 20.26 5.86 4.90
CA MET A 31 20.81 4.85 5.80
C MET A 31 20.70 3.47 5.19
N ALA A 32 19.61 3.14 4.51
CA ALA A 32 19.43 1.85 3.87
C ALA A 32 20.47 1.61 2.76
N ILE A 33 20.78 2.64 1.95
CA ILE A 33 21.87 2.58 0.96
C ILE A 33 23.23 2.50 1.64
N LEU A 34 23.49 3.33 2.65
CA LEU A 34 24.75 3.32 3.39
C LEU A 34 25.03 1.93 4.00
N LEU A 35 24.05 1.37 4.71
CA LEU A 35 24.12 0.03 5.30
C LEU A 35 24.34 -1.04 4.23
N SER A 36 23.67 -0.93 3.08
CA SER A 36 23.89 -1.85 1.95
C SER A 36 25.34 -1.81 1.45
N ILE A 37 25.96 -0.64 1.37
CA ILE A 37 27.35 -0.50 0.92
C ILE A 37 28.33 -1.03 1.96
N ILE A 38 28.23 -0.60 3.22
CA ILE A 38 29.20 -0.97 4.27
C ILE A 38 29.11 -2.45 4.66
N THR A 39 27.97 -3.09 4.41
CA THR A 39 27.79 -4.54 4.63
C THR A 39 28.01 -5.37 3.37
N CYS A 40 28.61 -4.80 2.33
CA CYS A 40 28.91 -5.48 1.07
C CYS A 40 27.67 -6.16 0.43
N GLY A 41 26.52 -5.48 0.47
CA GLY A 41 25.26 -5.95 -0.11
C GLY A 41 24.39 -6.81 0.81
N ILE A 42 24.90 -7.26 1.96
CA ILE A 42 24.14 -8.13 2.89
C ILE A 42 22.89 -7.42 3.40
N TYR A 43 23.01 -6.15 3.82
CA TYR A 43 21.84 -5.37 4.22
C TYR A 43 20.89 -5.10 3.03
N GLY A 44 21.42 -4.99 1.81
CA GLY A 44 20.61 -4.86 0.60
C GLY A 44 19.68 -6.07 0.38
N LEU A 45 20.17 -7.29 0.64
CA LEU A 45 19.37 -8.52 0.60
C LEU A 45 18.26 -8.52 1.67
N TYR A 46 18.60 -8.12 2.89
CA TYR A 46 17.61 -7.92 3.95
C TYR A 46 16.54 -6.89 3.54
N LEU A 47 16.95 -5.79 2.91
CA LEU A 47 16.04 -4.74 2.47
C LEU A 47 15.12 -5.23 1.34
N ILE A 48 15.63 -6.01 0.38
CA ILE A 48 14.80 -6.67 -0.65
C ILE A 48 13.71 -7.52 0.01
N TYR A 49 14.07 -8.36 0.99
CA TYR A 49 13.10 -9.15 1.74
C TYR A 49 12.05 -8.26 2.40
N LYS A 50 12.48 -7.22 3.13
CA LYS A 50 11.57 -6.31 3.84
C LYS A 50 10.66 -5.50 2.90
N ILE A 51 11.13 -5.09 1.72
CA ILE A 51 10.29 -4.35 0.75
C ILE A 51 9.21 -5.26 0.14
N VAL A 52 9.50 -6.54 -0.13
CA VAL A 52 8.47 -7.48 -0.60
C VAL A 52 7.50 -7.83 0.54
N GLN A 53 8.03 -8.10 1.73
CA GLN A 53 7.21 -8.41 2.91
C GLN A 53 6.23 -7.27 3.21
N ARG A 54 6.74 -6.02 3.30
CA ARG A 54 5.89 -4.86 3.63
C ARG A 54 4.83 -4.61 2.56
N ARG A 55 5.13 -4.88 1.28
CA ARG A 55 4.13 -4.81 0.21
C ARG A 55 2.99 -5.80 0.47
N ASP A 56 3.33 -7.06 0.75
CA ASP A 56 2.33 -8.12 0.96
C ASP A 56 1.48 -7.82 2.21
N GLU A 57 2.13 -7.42 3.30
CA GLU A 57 1.47 -7.06 4.56
C GLU A 57 0.58 -5.82 4.42
N HIS A 58 1.07 -4.76 3.77
CA HIS A 58 0.33 -3.53 3.54
C HIS A 58 -0.91 -3.76 2.66
N PHE A 59 -0.76 -4.46 1.53
CA PHE A 59 -1.86 -4.64 0.58
C PHE A 59 -2.97 -5.50 1.19
N LYS A 60 -2.59 -6.53 1.95
CA LYS A 60 -3.51 -7.37 2.72
C LYS A 60 -4.24 -6.58 3.81
N ARG A 61 -3.52 -5.71 4.53
CA ARG A 61 -4.13 -4.82 5.52
C ARG A 61 -5.12 -3.87 4.87
N MET A 62 -4.76 -3.25 3.75
CA MET A 62 -5.62 -2.28 3.09
C MET A 62 -6.88 -2.92 2.50
N ALA A 63 -6.79 -4.14 1.95
CA ALA A 63 -7.97 -4.91 1.58
C ALA A 63 -8.91 -5.13 2.80
N GLY A 64 -8.35 -5.39 3.98
CA GLY A 64 -9.10 -5.46 5.24
C GLY A 64 -9.73 -4.12 5.66
N VAL A 65 -9.01 -3.01 5.52
CA VAL A 65 -9.54 -1.65 5.75
C VAL A 65 -10.72 -1.37 4.82
N ALA A 66 -10.60 -1.68 3.54
CA ALA A 66 -11.67 -1.47 2.56
C ALA A 66 -12.92 -2.29 2.89
N ASP A 67 -12.75 -3.59 3.17
CA ASP A 67 -13.84 -4.47 3.57
C ASP A 67 -14.56 -3.94 4.82
N ALA A 68 -13.81 -3.58 5.87
CA ALA A 68 -14.37 -3.11 7.14
C ALA A 68 -15.04 -1.73 7.02
N ALA A 69 -14.42 -0.79 6.30
CA ALA A 69 -14.97 0.54 6.08
C ALA A 69 -16.27 0.50 5.28
N ILE A 70 -16.32 -0.29 4.20
CA ILE A 70 -17.55 -0.42 3.40
C ILE A 70 -18.66 -1.11 4.21
N ALA A 71 -18.33 -2.12 5.01
CA ALA A 71 -19.31 -2.76 5.91
C ALA A 71 -19.91 -1.75 6.90
N GLN A 72 -19.08 -0.91 7.53
CA GLN A 72 -19.55 0.14 8.43
C GLN A 72 -20.34 1.23 7.71
N LEU A 73 -19.91 1.65 6.52
CA LEU A 73 -20.63 2.62 5.70
C LEU A 73 -22.05 2.13 5.42
N ARG A 74 -22.23 0.85 5.03
CA ARG A 74 -23.55 0.26 4.81
C ARG A 74 -24.46 0.34 6.04
N VAL A 75 -23.91 0.04 7.21
CA VAL A 75 -24.66 0.15 8.48
C VAL A 75 -25.10 1.59 8.73
N LYS A 76 -24.21 2.57 8.53
CA LYS A 76 -24.53 4.00 8.72
C LYS A 76 -25.48 4.55 7.63
N ALA A 77 -25.49 3.93 6.46
CA ALA A 77 -26.36 4.27 5.34
C ALA A 77 -27.75 3.63 5.42
N GLN A 78 -28.04 2.81 6.45
CA GLN A 78 -29.30 2.10 6.55
C GLN A 78 -30.52 3.04 6.46
N GLY A 79 -31.44 2.76 5.53
CA GLY A 79 -32.61 3.59 5.23
C GLY A 79 -32.32 4.85 4.40
N ARG A 80 -31.07 5.02 3.93
CA ARG A 80 -30.57 6.14 3.12
C ARG A 80 -29.61 5.65 2.02
N GLU A 81 -29.68 4.37 1.66
CA GLU A 81 -28.76 3.70 0.75
C GLU A 81 -28.79 4.34 -0.65
N ASP A 82 -29.96 4.80 -1.08
CA ASP A 82 -30.16 5.48 -2.37
C ASP A 82 -29.31 6.75 -2.53
N LEU A 83 -28.94 7.42 -1.43
CA LEU A 83 -28.10 8.63 -1.48
C LEU A 83 -26.68 8.34 -1.96
N ILE A 84 -26.18 7.13 -1.67
CA ILE A 84 -24.79 6.73 -1.92
C ILE A 84 -24.69 5.49 -2.82
N ALA A 85 -25.78 5.07 -3.46
CA ALA A 85 -25.79 3.90 -4.34
C ALA A 85 -24.66 3.90 -5.40
N PRO A 86 -24.37 5.01 -6.12
CA PRO A 86 -23.28 5.01 -7.10
C PRO A 86 -21.89 4.93 -6.45
N GLU A 87 -21.68 5.56 -5.29
CA GLU A 87 -20.44 5.40 -4.51
C GLU A 87 -20.26 3.97 -4.05
N LEU A 88 -21.31 3.35 -3.48
CA LEU A 88 -21.25 2.00 -2.94
C LEU A 88 -20.90 0.97 -4.02
N GLN A 89 -21.44 1.14 -5.23
CA GLN A 89 -21.10 0.28 -6.37
C GLN A 89 -19.61 0.40 -6.74
N GLN A 90 -19.07 1.62 -6.84
CA GLN A 90 -17.67 1.83 -7.20
C GLN A 90 -16.71 1.42 -6.07
N LEU A 91 -17.10 1.62 -4.81
CA LEU A 91 -16.36 1.16 -3.64
C LEU A 91 -16.23 -0.37 -3.62
N GLU A 92 -17.28 -1.11 -3.98
CA GLU A 92 -17.19 -2.57 -4.12
C GLU A 92 -16.25 -3.00 -5.24
N GLN A 93 -16.21 -2.27 -6.35
CA GLN A 93 -15.24 -2.54 -7.42
C GLN A 93 -13.80 -2.32 -6.94
N ALA A 94 -13.54 -1.19 -6.27
CA ALA A 94 -12.22 -0.89 -5.69
C ALA A 94 -11.81 -1.93 -4.65
N ARG A 95 -12.73 -2.33 -3.77
CA ARG A 95 -12.53 -3.39 -2.77
C ARG A 95 -12.12 -4.71 -3.41
N MET A 96 -12.82 -5.15 -4.44
CA MET A 96 -12.49 -6.40 -5.15
C MET A 96 -11.13 -6.33 -5.84
N GLN A 97 -10.75 -5.16 -6.37
CA GLN A 97 -9.41 -4.94 -6.92
C GLN A 97 -8.34 -5.02 -5.82
N MET A 98 -8.53 -4.34 -4.68
CA MET A 98 -7.60 -4.43 -3.54
C MET A 98 -7.43 -5.87 -3.04
N GLN A 99 -8.52 -6.64 -2.94
CA GLN A 99 -8.47 -8.07 -2.57
C GLN A 99 -7.66 -8.90 -3.57
N THR A 100 -7.79 -8.62 -4.86
CA THR A 100 -7.01 -9.30 -5.91
C THR A 100 -5.53 -8.94 -5.81
N MET A 101 -5.23 -7.66 -5.57
CA MET A 101 -3.88 -7.17 -5.41
C MET A 101 -3.20 -7.66 -4.13
N ALA A 102 -3.96 -7.95 -3.07
CA ALA A 102 -3.46 -8.48 -1.80
C ALA A 102 -2.85 -9.89 -1.88
N ALA A 103 -2.90 -10.54 -3.05
CA ALA A 103 -2.18 -11.80 -3.27
C ALA A 103 -0.70 -11.65 -2.94
N GLU A 104 -0.18 -12.58 -2.13
CA GLU A 104 1.19 -12.54 -1.63
C GLU A 104 2.18 -12.85 -2.77
N ARG A 105 3.22 -12.02 -2.90
CA ARG A 105 4.35 -12.31 -3.79
C ARG A 105 5.30 -13.32 -3.18
N GLY A 106 5.45 -13.32 -1.86
CA GLY A 106 6.33 -14.24 -1.13
C GLY A 106 7.76 -13.72 -1.08
N ALA A 107 8.07 -12.95 -0.03
CA ALA A 107 9.37 -12.33 0.18
C ALA A 107 10.57 -13.30 0.15
N ALA A 108 10.42 -14.49 0.73
CA ALA A 108 11.48 -15.49 0.75
C ALA A 108 11.79 -16.05 -0.65
N ILE A 109 10.76 -16.33 -1.46
CA ILE A 109 10.93 -16.86 -2.81
C ILE A 109 11.60 -15.82 -3.69
N TRP A 110 11.14 -14.57 -3.65
CA TRP A 110 11.74 -13.49 -4.42
C TRP A 110 13.17 -13.19 -4.01
N LEU A 111 13.50 -13.27 -2.72
CA LEU A 111 14.87 -13.14 -2.24
C LEU A 111 15.78 -14.21 -2.88
N LEU A 112 15.34 -15.48 -2.86
CA LEU A 112 16.09 -16.58 -3.48
C LEU A 112 16.27 -16.36 -4.99
N ILE A 113 15.21 -15.94 -5.70
CA ILE A 113 15.29 -15.60 -7.13
C ILE A 113 16.33 -14.51 -7.39
N CYS A 114 16.36 -13.45 -6.57
CA CYS A 114 17.33 -12.37 -6.72
C CYS A 114 18.77 -12.87 -6.52
N ILE A 115 19.02 -13.67 -5.48
CA ILE A 115 20.35 -14.22 -5.17
C ILE A 115 20.89 -15.12 -6.30
N PHE A 116 20.04 -15.99 -6.86
CA PHE A 116 20.51 -17.03 -7.78
C PHE A 116 20.51 -16.64 -9.26
N THR A 117 19.82 -15.56 -9.66
CA THR A 117 19.67 -15.23 -11.10
C THR A 117 20.32 -13.92 -11.53
N GLY A 118 20.58 -12.99 -10.60
CA GLY A 118 21.06 -11.64 -10.91
C GLY A 118 20.01 -10.75 -11.61
N VAL A 119 19.34 -11.26 -12.65
CA VAL A 119 18.26 -10.57 -13.38
C VAL A 119 16.96 -10.47 -12.57
N GLY A 120 16.76 -11.38 -11.61
CA GLY A 120 15.57 -11.43 -10.76
C GLY A 120 15.32 -10.13 -9.99
N GLN A 121 16.38 -9.41 -9.61
CA GLN A 121 16.26 -8.13 -8.92
C GLN A 121 15.59 -7.06 -9.79
N PHE A 122 15.95 -6.95 -11.07
CA PHE A 122 15.33 -5.97 -11.97
C PHE A 122 13.87 -6.32 -12.26
N ILE A 123 13.55 -7.60 -12.41
CA ILE A 123 12.16 -8.06 -12.57
C ILE A 123 11.34 -7.74 -11.31
N LEU A 124 11.89 -8.01 -10.13
CA LEU A 124 11.23 -7.68 -8.87
C LEU A 124 10.96 -6.18 -8.74
N TRP A 125 11.92 -5.33 -9.11
CA TRP A 125 11.75 -3.88 -9.06
C TRP A 125 10.69 -3.38 -10.04
N TYR A 126 10.62 -3.95 -11.25
CA TYR A 126 9.51 -3.69 -12.18
C TYR A 126 8.16 -3.99 -11.52
N LEU A 127 8.03 -5.20 -10.96
CA LEU A 127 6.79 -5.67 -10.35
C LEU A 127 6.38 -4.83 -9.15
N LEU A 128 7.32 -4.45 -8.28
CA LEU A 128 7.05 -3.58 -7.13
C LEU A 128 6.64 -2.17 -7.55
N MET A 129 7.30 -1.59 -8.55
CA MET A 129 6.90 -0.28 -9.08
C MET A 129 5.48 -0.34 -9.66
N GLN A 130 5.16 -1.39 -10.42
CA GLN A 130 3.82 -1.57 -10.98
C GLN A 130 2.77 -1.78 -9.90
N ASP A 131 3.06 -2.61 -8.90
CA ASP A 131 2.16 -2.91 -7.78
C ASP A 131 1.75 -1.65 -7.04
N TYR A 132 2.72 -0.84 -6.61
CA TYR A 132 2.44 0.36 -5.83
C TYR A 132 1.70 1.42 -6.65
N ARG A 133 2.00 1.54 -7.95
CA ARG A 133 1.26 2.46 -8.82
C ARG A 133 -0.18 2.03 -9.02
N GLN A 134 -0.43 0.74 -9.23
CA GLN A 134 -1.79 0.22 -9.31
C GLN A 134 -2.52 0.40 -7.98
N HIS A 135 -1.85 0.12 -6.87
CA HIS A 135 -2.43 0.14 -5.52
C HIS A 135 -2.84 1.56 -5.12
N GLU A 136 -1.93 2.53 -5.29
CA GLU A 136 -2.20 3.94 -5.03
C GLU A 136 -3.35 4.46 -5.90
N GLY A 137 -3.44 4.01 -7.16
CA GLY A 137 -4.55 4.37 -8.05
C GLY A 137 -5.92 3.87 -7.55
N VAL A 138 -5.97 2.66 -6.98
CA VAL A 138 -7.20 2.10 -6.39
C VAL A 138 -7.52 2.75 -5.03
N GLU A 139 -6.51 3.00 -4.20
CA GLU A 139 -6.68 3.70 -2.92
C GLU A 139 -7.16 5.13 -3.10
N PHE A 140 -6.61 5.87 -4.06
CA PHE A 140 -7.08 7.21 -4.41
C PHE A 140 -8.57 7.23 -4.71
N GLN A 141 -9.03 6.29 -5.54
CA GLN A 141 -10.46 6.14 -5.88
C GLN A 141 -11.27 5.78 -4.64
N PHE A 142 -10.80 4.80 -3.87
CA PHE A 142 -11.46 4.34 -2.65
C PHE A 142 -11.66 5.46 -1.63
N PHE A 143 -10.60 6.19 -1.26
CA PHE A 143 -10.68 7.27 -0.27
C PHE A 143 -11.53 8.44 -0.75
N THR A 144 -11.44 8.81 -2.02
CA THR A 144 -12.26 9.89 -2.61
C THR A 144 -13.74 9.51 -2.61
N LEU A 145 -14.08 8.29 -3.04
CA LEU A 145 -15.47 7.81 -3.04
C LEU A 145 -16.02 7.66 -1.62
N MET A 146 -15.20 7.19 -0.68
CA MET A 146 -15.60 7.08 0.72
C MET A 146 -15.88 8.45 1.32
N SER A 147 -15.01 9.43 1.08
CA SER A 147 -15.22 10.81 1.51
C SER A 147 -16.51 11.40 0.92
N SER A 148 -16.78 11.17 -0.36
CA SER A 148 -18.06 11.56 -1.01
C SER A 148 -19.27 10.92 -0.33
N ALA A 149 -19.23 9.60 -0.10
CA ALA A 149 -20.33 8.88 0.53
C ALA A 149 -20.60 9.37 1.96
N LEU A 150 -19.54 9.58 2.75
CA LEU A 150 -19.62 10.09 4.12
C LEU A 150 -20.21 11.51 4.14
N ALA A 151 -19.79 12.39 3.23
CA ALA A 151 -20.33 13.74 3.10
C ALA A 151 -21.82 13.73 2.75
N LYS A 152 -22.24 12.89 1.80
CA LYS A 152 -23.65 12.72 1.41
C LYS A 152 -24.54 12.19 2.54
N LEU A 153 -23.99 11.37 3.43
CA LEU A 153 -24.69 10.86 4.61
C LEU A 153 -24.68 11.84 5.80
N GLY A 154 -23.94 12.96 5.69
CA GLY A 154 -23.76 13.94 6.76
C GLY A 154 -22.83 13.44 7.89
N LEU A 155 -21.96 12.47 7.60
CA LEU A 155 -21.03 11.87 8.57
C LEU A 155 -19.65 12.55 8.57
N SER A 156 -19.38 13.37 7.56
CA SER A 156 -18.19 14.22 7.46
C SER A 156 -18.58 15.62 7.01
N GLY A 157 -17.61 16.54 7.01
CA GLY A 157 -17.73 17.84 6.33
C GLY A 157 -17.73 17.69 4.81
N GLU A 158 -17.09 18.62 4.11
CA GLU A 158 -16.97 18.58 2.65
C GLU A 158 -16.20 17.34 2.17
N ALA A 159 -16.60 16.82 1.00
CA ALA A 159 -15.91 15.69 0.38
C ALA A 159 -14.48 16.09 0.00
N GLY A 160 -13.51 15.31 0.46
CA GLY A 160 -12.11 15.45 0.10
C GLY A 160 -11.76 14.62 -1.13
N GLN A 161 -10.65 14.99 -1.76
CA GLN A 161 -10.05 14.25 -2.87
C GLN A 161 -8.65 13.79 -2.47
N ALA A 162 -8.38 12.48 -2.51
CA ALA A 162 -7.03 11.97 -2.30
C ALA A 162 -6.12 12.40 -3.46
N VAL A 163 -4.81 12.42 -3.29
CA VAL A 163 -3.88 12.79 -4.37
C VAL A 163 -2.77 11.75 -4.42
N PRO A 164 -2.45 11.20 -5.60
CA PRO A 164 -1.30 10.32 -5.77
C PRO A 164 -0.01 11.04 -5.38
N VAL A 165 0.84 10.38 -4.61
CA VAL A 165 2.13 10.92 -4.13
C VAL A 165 3.33 10.21 -4.75
N ILE A 166 3.17 8.97 -5.25
CA ILE A 166 4.26 8.23 -5.88
C ILE A 166 4.57 8.84 -7.26
N PRO A 167 5.81 9.34 -7.47
CA PRO A 167 6.18 9.97 -8.74
C PRO A 167 6.12 9.02 -9.93
N GLU A 168 5.94 9.61 -11.12
CA GLU A 168 6.02 8.84 -12.35
C GLU A 168 7.46 8.46 -12.70
N ARG A 169 7.72 7.15 -12.82
CA ARG A 169 9.05 6.61 -13.11
C ARG A 169 8.97 5.48 -14.12
N GLU A 170 9.73 5.63 -15.20
CA GLU A 170 9.79 4.68 -16.31
C GLU A 170 10.81 3.57 -16.03
N PHE A 171 10.33 2.33 -15.94
CA PHE A 171 11.17 1.15 -15.69
C PHE A 171 12.35 1.03 -16.67
N ILE A 172 12.08 1.20 -17.97
CA ILE A 172 13.10 1.03 -19.02
C ILE A 172 14.24 2.05 -18.85
N THR A 173 13.91 3.29 -18.50
CA THR A 173 14.92 4.32 -18.22
C THR A 173 15.80 3.91 -17.05
N TYR A 174 15.21 3.40 -15.95
CA TYR A 174 15.95 3.00 -14.76
C TYR A 174 16.82 1.75 -15.00
N LEU A 175 16.32 0.81 -15.81
CA LEU A 175 17.06 -0.37 -16.25
C LEU A 175 18.28 0.04 -17.09
N LEU A 176 18.08 0.90 -18.09
CA LEU A 176 19.17 1.38 -18.94
C LEU A 176 20.20 2.16 -18.14
N LEU A 177 19.78 3.07 -17.27
CA LEU A 177 20.67 3.81 -16.38
C LEU A 177 21.47 2.87 -15.46
N SER A 178 20.85 1.81 -14.96
CA SER A 178 21.55 0.79 -14.17
C SER A 178 22.62 0.06 -14.99
N ILE A 179 22.32 -0.33 -16.23
CA ILE A 179 23.27 -1.04 -17.09
C ILE A 179 24.45 -0.13 -17.48
N VAL A 180 24.18 1.08 -17.97
CA VAL A 180 25.24 2.00 -18.46
C VAL A 180 26.14 2.53 -17.33
N THR A 181 25.66 2.52 -16.09
CA THR A 181 26.44 2.91 -14.91
C THR A 181 27.03 1.71 -14.17
N CYS A 182 27.07 0.52 -14.78
CA CYS A 182 27.59 -0.71 -14.16
C CYS A 182 26.97 -0.98 -12.78
N CYS A 183 25.65 -0.90 -12.71
CA CYS A 183 24.81 -1.06 -11.52
C CYS A 183 24.97 0.00 -10.42
N ILE A 184 25.76 1.07 -10.62
CA ILE A 184 25.83 2.16 -9.63
C ILE A 184 24.46 2.84 -9.48
N PHE A 185 23.74 3.08 -10.58
CA PHE A 185 22.40 3.66 -10.53
C PHE A 185 21.37 2.76 -9.84
N ALA A 186 21.63 1.45 -9.69
CA ALA A 186 20.75 0.54 -8.97
C ALA A 186 20.61 0.94 -7.48
N TYR A 187 21.63 1.56 -6.88
CA TYR A 187 21.52 2.11 -5.52
C TYR A 187 20.57 3.30 -5.44
N TYR A 188 20.59 4.20 -6.44
CA TYR A 188 19.63 5.29 -6.52
C TYR A 188 18.20 4.76 -6.78
N TRP A 189 18.06 3.72 -7.59
CA TRP A 189 16.78 3.06 -7.79
C TRP A 189 16.22 2.50 -6.47
N LEU A 190 17.04 1.75 -5.72
CA LEU A 190 16.67 1.24 -4.41
C LEU A 190 16.31 2.37 -3.44
N TYR A 191 17.06 3.47 -3.46
CA TYR A 191 16.77 4.67 -2.67
C TYR A 191 15.37 5.22 -2.96
N VAL A 192 15.03 5.44 -4.24
CA VAL A 192 13.71 6.01 -4.58
C VAL A 192 12.58 5.02 -4.30
N MET A 193 12.80 3.71 -4.45
CA MET A 193 11.78 2.72 -4.05
C MET A 193 11.49 2.77 -2.56
N VAL A 194 12.52 2.87 -1.72
CA VAL A 194 12.31 3.00 -0.27
C VAL A 194 11.58 4.31 0.03
N LYS A 195 12.07 5.42 -0.52
CA LYS A 195 11.51 6.77 -0.30
C LYS A 195 10.06 6.85 -0.74
N ASP A 196 9.76 6.51 -1.98
CA ASP A 196 8.43 6.69 -2.57
C ASP A 196 7.38 5.83 -1.86
N PHE A 197 7.73 4.61 -1.43
CA PHE A 197 6.80 3.76 -0.66
C PHE A 197 6.61 4.27 0.77
N ASN A 198 7.64 4.86 1.40
CA ASN A 198 7.49 5.50 2.70
C ASN A 198 6.58 6.75 2.60
N ASP A 199 6.76 7.56 1.55
CA ASP A 199 5.94 8.75 1.32
C ASP A 199 4.47 8.38 1.11
N HIS A 200 4.22 7.30 0.35
CA HIS A 200 2.89 6.72 0.17
C HIS A 200 2.21 6.35 1.49
N PHE A 201 2.87 5.56 2.34
CA PHE A 201 2.33 5.19 3.65
C PHE A 201 2.08 6.41 4.54
N THR A 202 2.98 7.40 4.50
CA THR A 202 2.83 8.63 5.28
C THR A 202 1.63 9.45 4.80
N ALA A 203 1.41 9.55 3.49
CA ALA A 203 0.28 10.26 2.89
C ALA A 203 -1.07 9.58 3.17
N GLN A 204 -1.07 8.28 3.43
CA GLN A 204 -2.27 7.48 3.72
C GLN A 204 -2.77 7.62 5.15
N VAL A 205 -1.89 7.86 6.13
CA VAL A 205 -2.25 7.93 7.56
C VAL A 205 -3.44 8.87 7.85
N PRO A 206 -3.47 10.13 7.36
CA PRO A 206 -4.59 11.04 7.61
C PRO A 206 -5.92 10.53 7.05
N TRP A 207 -5.90 9.80 5.93
CA TRP A 207 -7.09 9.24 5.31
C TRP A 207 -7.67 8.09 6.14
N GLU A 208 -6.83 7.21 6.65
CA GLU A 208 -7.26 6.13 7.54
C GLU A 208 -7.86 6.67 8.85
N ASP A 209 -7.20 7.67 9.44
CA ASP A 209 -7.68 8.31 10.67
C ASP A 209 -9.02 9.03 10.44
N PHE A 210 -9.19 9.66 9.26
CA PHE A 210 -10.45 10.23 8.82
C PHE A 210 -11.56 9.18 8.72
N LEU A 211 -11.29 8.01 8.10
CA LEU A 211 -12.29 6.94 7.99
C LEU A 211 -12.72 6.43 9.36
N VAL A 212 -11.76 6.13 10.23
CA VAL A 212 -12.05 5.68 11.60
C VAL A 212 -12.90 6.71 12.34
N THR A 213 -12.57 8.00 12.20
CA THR A 213 -13.31 9.08 12.88
C THR A 213 -14.73 9.23 12.36
N ALA A 214 -14.92 9.18 11.04
CA ALA A 214 -16.23 9.39 10.40
C ALA A 214 -17.17 8.18 10.52
N LEU A 215 -16.62 6.97 10.61
CA LEU A 215 -17.41 5.72 10.66
C LEU A 215 -17.63 5.16 12.06
N ARG A 216 -16.93 5.68 13.07
CA ARG A 216 -17.20 5.36 14.49
C ARG A 216 -18.63 5.77 14.87
#